data_AF-A0A2M7I4U2-F1
#
_entry.id   AF-A0A2M7I4U2-F1
#
_cell.length_a   1.000
_cell.length_b   1.000
_cell.length_c   1.000
_cell.angle_alpha   90.00
_cell.angle_beta   90.00
_cell.angle_gamma   90.00
#
_symmetry.space_group_name_H-M   'P 1'
#
loop_
_entity.id
_entity.type
_entity.pdbx_description
1 polymer ?
#
loop_
_entity_poly.entity_id
_entity_poly.type
_entity_poly.pdbx_seq_one_letter_code
_entity_poly.pdbx_strand_id
1 'polypeptide(L)'
;MFQKLKELSKDTAIYGISTMVGRFLTFLLVPLYTNVFIESDYGVVSNIYIFIAIMNIVFVYGMDSSYLKFASKIKIGDEKDNFSTPYLSVVIIGIILFCLIIILKPQLAVILNIPQNYFYLFNYAAVI
;
A
#
# COMPACT_ATOMS: atom_id res chain seq x y z
N MET A 1 -32.75 -13.23 5.69
CA MET A 1 -31.46 -13.95 5.74
C MET A 1 -30.89 -14.21 4.34
N PHE A 2 -31.69 -14.80 3.44
CA PHE A 2 -31.27 -15.08 2.05
C PHE A 2 -30.78 -13.86 1.27
N GLN A 3 -31.45 -12.70 1.39
CA GLN A 3 -31.03 -11.46 0.72
C GLN A 3 -29.64 -10.95 1.18
N LYS A 4 -29.36 -11.00 2.48
CA LYS A 4 -28.03 -10.65 3.04
C LYS A 4 -26.93 -11.59 2.55
N LEU A 5 -27.22 -12.89 2.43
CA LEU A 5 -26.29 -13.87 1.86
C LEU A 5 -26.01 -13.59 0.38
N LYS A 6 -27.04 -13.18 -0.38
CA LYS A 6 -26.90 -12.80 -1.79
C LYS A 6 -26.06 -11.53 -1.97
N GLU A 7 -26.25 -10.52 -1.11
CA GLU A 7 -25.43 -9.30 -1.09
C GLU A 7 -23.98 -9.62 -0.73
N LEU A 8 -23.75 -10.35 0.37
CA LEU A 8 -22.40 -10.77 0.77
C LEU A 8 -21.67 -11.55 -0.32
N SER A 9 -22.37 -12.44 -1.03
CA SER A 9 -21.79 -13.22 -2.13
C SER A 9 -21.41 -12.33 -3.31
N LYS A 10 -22.20 -11.29 -3.61
CA LYS A 10 -21.87 -10.30 -4.66
C LYS A 10 -20.64 -9.48 -4.27
N ASP A 11 -20.62 -8.95 -3.06
CA ASP A 11 -19.49 -8.16 -2.56
C ASP A 11 -18.22 -9.02 -2.56
N THR A 12 -18.30 -10.24 -2.02
CA THR A 12 -17.17 -11.18 -2.00
C THR A 12 -16.69 -11.51 -3.40
N ALA A 13 -17.59 -11.72 -4.37
CA ALA A 13 -17.21 -11.96 -5.75
C ALA A 13 -16.49 -10.73 -6.34
N ILE A 14 -17.00 -9.52 -6.14
CA ILE A 14 -16.40 -8.30 -6.69
C ILE A 14 -15.02 -8.04 -6.07
N TYR A 15 -14.93 -8.01 -4.74
CA TYR A 15 -13.67 -7.77 -4.02
C TYR A 15 -12.66 -8.91 -4.24
N GLY A 16 -13.13 -10.16 -4.23
CA GLY A 16 -12.31 -11.34 -4.44
C GLY A 16 -11.75 -11.43 -5.85
N ILE A 17 -12.59 -11.23 -6.87
CA ILE A 17 -12.15 -11.23 -8.28
C ILE A 17 -11.19 -10.07 -8.53
N SER A 18 -11.48 -8.86 -8.04
CA SER A 18 -10.59 -7.71 -8.20
C SER A 18 -9.19 -7.99 -7.62
N THR A 19 -9.14 -8.53 -6.40
CA THR A 19 -7.88 -8.87 -5.73
C THR A 19 -7.14 -10.02 -6.46
N MET A 20 -7.87 -11.04 -6.90
CA MET A 20 -7.30 -12.16 -7.64
C MET A 20 -6.72 -11.71 -8.98
N VAL A 21 -7.45 -10.89 -9.73
CA VAL A 21 -6.98 -10.37 -11.02
C VAL A 21 -5.71 -9.55 -10.82
N GLY A 22 -5.69 -8.65 -9.83
CA GLY A 22 -4.48 -7.87 -9.50
C GLY A 22 -3.27 -8.77 -9.20
N ARG A 23 -3.44 -9.76 -8.31
CA ARG A 23 -2.37 -10.72 -7.98
C ARG A 23 -1.97 -11.60 -9.16
N PHE A 24 -2.92 -12.00 -9.99
CA PHE A 24 -2.67 -12.80 -11.18
C PHE A 24 -1.85 -12.03 -12.21
N LEU A 25 -2.16 -10.75 -12.43
CA LEU A 25 -1.36 -9.87 -13.28
C LEU A 25 0.07 -9.72 -12.72
N THR A 26 0.23 -9.48 -11.42
CA THR A 26 1.57 -9.45 -10.78
C THR A 26 2.31 -10.77 -10.94
N PHE A 27 1.62 -11.91 -10.80
CA PHE A 27 2.20 -13.23 -11.00
C PHE A 27 2.67 -13.45 -12.45
N LEU A 28 1.91 -12.99 -13.44
CA LEU A 28 2.32 -13.06 -14.85
C LEU A 28 3.56 -12.22 -15.17
N LEU A 29 3.88 -11.21 -14.35
CA LEU A 29 5.12 -10.44 -14.49
C LEU A 29 6.35 -11.21 -14.02
N VAL A 30 6.20 -12.24 -13.19
CA VAL A 30 7.33 -13.06 -12.71
C VAL A 30 8.13 -13.66 -13.87
N PRO A 31 7.54 -14.45 -14.80
CA PRO A 31 8.29 -14.99 -15.93
C PRO A 31 8.88 -13.89 -16.82
N LEU A 32 8.21 -12.74 -16.95
CA LEU A 32 8.76 -11.60 -17.70
C LEU A 32 10.02 -11.06 -17.02
N TYR A 33 9.96 -10.80 -15.71
CA TYR A 33 11.09 -10.28 -14.95
C TYR A 33 12.27 -11.24 -14.89
N THR A 34 12.02 -12.54 -14.70
CA THR A 34 13.09 -13.54 -14.62
C THR A 34 13.76 -13.84 -15.96
N ASN A 35 13.10 -13.55 -17.09
CA ASN A 35 13.72 -13.72 -18.42
C ASN A 35 14.42 -12.44 -18.92
N VAL A 36 14.00 -11.25 -18.45
CA VAL A 36 14.53 -9.96 -18.93
C VAL A 36 15.62 -9.41 -18.00
N PHE A 37 15.48 -9.54 -16.68
CA PHE A 37 16.45 -8.99 -15.73
C PHE A 37 17.55 -10.00 -15.39
N ILE A 38 18.75 -9.46 -15.18
CA ILE A 38 19.83 -10.19 -14.52
C ILE A 38 19.49 -10.29 -13.03
N GLU A 39 19.92 -11.37 -12.37
CA GLU A 39 19.60 -11.69 -10.97
C GLU A 39 19.86 -10.50 -10.01
N SER A 40 20.93 -9.74 -10.23
CA SER A 40 21.27 -8.56 -9.44
C SER A 40 20.21 -7.46 -9.50
N ASP A 41 19.65 -7.20 -10.67
CA ASP A 41 18.64 -6.15 -10.87
C ASP A 41 17.29 -6.58 -10.31
N TYR A 42 16.95 -7.86 -10.46
CA TYR A 42 15.75 -8.44 -9.86
C TYR A 42 15.80 -8.37 -8.32
N GLY A 43 16.97 -8.58 -7.71
CA GLY A 43 17.18 -8.41 -6.27
C GLY A 43 16.87 -7.00 -5.78
N VAL A 44 17.27 -5.97 -6.54
CA VAL A 44 16.97 -4.57 -6.21
C VAL A 44 15.46 -4.31 -6.24
N VAL A 45 14.77 -4.80 -7.27
CA VAL A 45 13.32 -4.68 -7.39
C VAL A 45 12.63 -5.37 -6.20
N SER A 46 13.05 -6.59 -5.87
CA SER A 46 12.53 -7.33 -4.72
C SER A 46 12.69 -6.57 -3.40
N ASN A 47 13.86 -5.98 -3.14
CA ASN A 47 14.11 -5.20 -1.94
C ASN A 47 13.21 -3.95 -1.85
N ILE A 48 12.97 -3.27 -2.97
CA ILE A 48 12.02 -2.15 -3.03
C ILE A 48 10.59 -2.61 -2.77
N TYR A 49 10.15 -3.73 -3.33
CA TYR A 49 8.80 -4.25 -3.07
C TYR A 49 8.59 -4.62 -1.59
N ILE A 50 9.61 -5.19 -0.94
CA ILE A 50 9.58 -5.46 0.51
C ILE A 50 9.46 -4.15 1.29
N PHE A 51 10.25 -3.13 0.93
CA PHE A 51 10.18 -1.81 1.56
C PHE A 51 8.80 -1.16 1.38
N ILE A 52 8.23 -1.19 0.16
CA ILE A 52 6.89 -0.72 -0.16
C ILE A 52 5.84 -1.41 0.72
N ALA A 53 5.92 -2.74 0.84
CA ALA A 53 4.97 -3.52 1.64
C ALA A 53 5.00 -3.13 3.13
N ILE A 54 6.20 -2.93 3.69
CA ILE A 54 6.35 -2.46 5.08
C ILE A 54 5.84 -1.03 5.23
N MET A 55 6.22 -0.14 4.31
CA MET A 55 5.79 1.26 4.34
C MET A 55 4.28 1.39 4.22
N ASN A 56 3.59 0.56 3.43
CA ASN A 56 2.13 0.60 3.33
C ASN A 56 1.45 0.39 4.70
N ILE A 57 1.96 -0.52 5.52
CA ILE A 57 1.46 -0.72 6.89
C ILE A 57 1.66 0.54 7.74
N VAL A 58 2.81 1.21 7.59
CA VAL A 58 3.14 2.44 8.32
C VAL A 58 2.30 3.63 7.83
N PHE A 59 2.09 3.77 6.51
CA PHE A 59 1.32 4.86 5.90
C PHE A 59 -0.16 4.81 6.30
N VAL A 60 -0.74 3.61 6.37
CA VAL A 60 -2.13 3.43 6.78
C VAL A 60 -2.27 3.46 8.31
N TYR A 61 -1.23 3.04 9.06
CA TYR A 61 -1.17 2.98 10.53
C TYR A 61 -2.43 2.44 11.22
N GLY A 62 -3.17 1.55 10.55
CA GLY A 62 -4.41 0.95 11.03
C GLY A 62 -5.64 1.86 10.97
N MET A 63 -5.59 2.97 10.21
CA MET A 63 -6.70 3.90 10.07
C MET A 63 -7.91 3.25 9.39
N ASP A 64 -7.75 2.37 8.41
CA ASP A 64 -8.87 1.70 7.74
C ASP A 64 -9.79 0.96 8.72
N SER A 65 -9.19 0.17 9.63
CA SER A 65 -9.92 -0.57 10.65
C SER A 65 -10.53 0.35 11.71
N SER A 66 -9.79 1.40 12.08
CA SER A 66 -10.25 2.39 13.06
C SER A 66 -11.45 3.17 12.52
N TYR A 67 -11.36 3.70 11.30
CA TYR A 67 -12.43 4.41 10.61
C TYR A 67 -13.71 3.58 10.57
N LEU A 68 -13.65 2.32 10.10
CA LEU A 68 -14.83 1.45 10.04
C LEU A 68 -15.48 1.24 11.43
N LYS A 69 -14.67 1.12 12.48
CA LYS A 69 -15.16 0.94 13.86
C LYS A 69 -15.85 2.19 14.42
N PHE A 70 -15.36 3.38 14.09
CA PHE A 70 -15.91 4.65 14.61
C PHE A 70 -17.06 5.17 13.75
N ALA A 71 -16.97 5.07 12.41
CA ALA A 71 -18.00 5.46 11.47
C ALA A 71 -19.27 4.60 11.59
N SER A 72 -19.14 3.28 11.78
CA SER A 72 -20.30 2.38 11.90
C SER A 72 -21.14 2.56 13.17
N LYS A 73 -20.61 3.26 14.17
CA LYS A 73 -21.25 3.40 15.50
C LYS A 73 -21.46 4.85 15.93
N ILE A 74 -21.15 5.83 15.07
CA ILE A 74 -21.15 7.29 15.34
C ILE A 74 -20.84 7.58 16.81
N LYS A 75 -19.66 7.15 17.25
CA LYS A 75 -19.33 7.18 18.69
C LYS A 75 -18.95 8.59 19.17
N ILE A 76 -18.40 9.41 18.27
CA ILE A 76 -17.83 10.73 18.54
C ILE A 76 -18.08 11.59 17.30
N GLY A 77 -18.51 12.84 17.48
CA GLY A 77 -18.75 13.79 16.38
C GLY A 77 -19.87 13.37 15.41
N ASP A 78 -20.00 14.14 14.32
CA ASP A 78 -20.98 13.87 13.27
C ASP A 78 -20.38 12.98 12.16
N GLU A 79 -21.21 12.50 11.22
CA GLU A 79 -20.76 11.68 10.08
C GLU A 79 -19.63 12.36 9.28
N LYS A 80 -19.72 13.69 9.12
CA LYS A 80 -18.70 14.49 8.43
C LYS A 80 -17.35 14.40 9.13
N ASP A 81 -17.32 14.59 10.46
CA ASP A 81 -16.08 14.59 11.23
C ASP A 81 -15.43 13.21 11.26
N ASN A 82 -16.26 12.17 11.33
CA ASN A 82 -15.84 10.76 11.29
C ASN A 82 -15.23 10.37 9.95
N PHE A 83 -15.49 11.10 8.86
CA PHE A 83 -14.80 10.93 7.59
C PHE A 83 -13.61 11.89 7.44
N SER A 84 -13.83 13.18 7.64
CA SER A 84 -12.82 14.21 7.34
C SER A 84 -11.59 14.11 8.22
N THR A 85 -11.75 13.76 9.50
CA THR A 85 -10.63 13.72 10.45
C THR A 85 -9.68 12.54 10.16
N PRO A 86 -10.16 11.28 10.04
CA PRO A 86 -9.34 10.17 9.57
C PRO A 86 -8.67 10.44 8.22
N TYR A 87 -9.44 10.97 7.26
CA TYR A 87 -8.94 11.27 5.93
C TYR A 87 -7.79 12.29 5.96
N LEU A 88 -7.99 13.43 6.62
CA LEU A 88 -6.94 14.45 6.76
C LEU A 88 -5.72 13.91 7.51
N SER A 89 -5.93 13.09 8.56
CA SER A 89 -4.82 12.46 9.28
C SER A 89 -3.98 11.58 8.36
N VAL A 90 -4.60 10.72 7.54
CA VAL A 90 -3.87 9.88 6.58
C VAL A 90 -3.14 10.72 5.55
N VAL A 91 -3.76 11.77 5.01
CA VAL A 91 -3.11 12.66 4.03
C VAL A 91 -1.91 13.38 4.63
N ILE A 92 -2.06 13.96 5.83
CA ILE A 92 -0.97 14.69 6.50
C ILE A 92 0.18 13.76 6.85
N ILE A 93 -0.11 12.60 7.44
CA ILE A 93 0.91 11.58 7.77
C ILE A 93 1.56 11.06 6.49
N GLY A 94 0.80 10.82 5.43
CA GLY A 94 1.31 10.42 4.13
C GLY A 94 2.28 11.44 3.53
N ILE A 95 1.95 12.73 3.58
CA ILE A 95 2.88 13.81 3.14
C ILE A 95 4.15 13.84 3.98
N ILE A 96 4.02 13.69 5.31
CA ILE A 96 5.19 13.65 6.21
C ILE A 96 6.09 12.47 5.87
N LEU A 97 5.52 11.27 5.71
CA LEU A 97 6.27 10.06 5.37
C LEU A 97 6.87 10.12 3.96
N PHE A 98 6.14 10.67 2.98
CA PHE A 98 6.67 10.96 1.65
C PHE A 98 7.93 11.82 1.75
N CYS A 99 7.84 12.98 2.41
CA CYS A 99 8.97 13.88 2.60
C CYS A 99 10.13 13.18 3.32
N LEU A 100 9.83 12.39 4.35
CA LEU A 100 10.82 11.64 5.12
C LEU A 100 11.57 10.62 4.26
N ILE A 101 10.87 9.85 3.42
CA ILE A 101 11.49 8.89 2.49
C ILE A 101 12.40 9.60 1.50
N ILE A 102 11.96 10.71 0.93
CA ILE A 102 12.76 11.48 -0.04
C ILE A 102 14.05 12.04 0.60
N ILE A 103 13.96 12.56 1.83
CA ILE A 103 15.12 13.11 2.55
C ILE A 103 16.08 11.99 2.99
N LEU A 104 15.55 10.87 3.48
CA LEU A 104 16.35 9.75 4.02
C LEU A 104 16.75 8.71 2.97
N LYS A 105 16.42 8.93 1.71
CA LYS A 105 16.71 8.02 0.59
C LYS A 105 18.16 7.51 0.56
N PRO A 106 19.21 8.34 0.75
CA PRO A 106 20.59 7.83 0.75
C PRO A 106 20.84 6.81 1.88
N GLN A 107 20.31 7.04 3.07
CA GLN A 107 20.45 6.16 4.23
C GLN A 107 19.64 4.87 4.03
N LEU A 108 18.42 4.99 3.51
CA LEU A 108 17.56 3.85 3.18
C LEU A 108 18.19 2.96 2.10
N ALA A 109 18.87 3.54 1.12
CA ALA A 109 19.56 2.79 0.08
C ALA A 109 20.71 1.93 0.65
N VAL A 110 21.43 2.43 1.65
CA VAL A 110 22.48 1.62 2.33
C VAL A 110 21.85 0.46 3.09
N ILE A 111 20.76 0.71 3.83
CA ILE A 111 20.05 -0.33 4.61
C ILE A 111 19.48 -1.41 3.71
N LEU A 112 18.87 -1.02 2.57
CA LEU A 112 18.23 -1.94 1.62
C LEU A 112 19.20 -2.51 0.58
N ASN A 113 20.49 -2.18 0.67
CA ASN A 113 21.53 -2.58 -0.28
C ASN A 113 21.16 -2.24 -1.74
N ILE A 114 20.73 -1.00 -1.98
CA ILE A 114 20.28 -0.53 -3.29
C ILE A 114 21.38 0.34 -3.94
N PRO A 115 21.86 -0.03 -5.14
CA PRO A 115 22.85 0.76 -5.87
C PRO A 115 22.36 2.17 -6.23
N GLN A 116 23.28 3.12 -6.34
CA GLN A 116 22.96 4.53 -6.63
C GLN A 116 22.18 4.73 -7.94
N ASN A 117 22.38 3.88 -8.94
CA ASN A 117 21.64 3.97 -10.21
C ASN A 117 20.12 3.74 -10.05
N TYR A 118 19.70 3.05 -8.98
CA TYR A 118 18.30 2.71 -8.72
C TYR A 118 17.61 3.67 -7.74
N PHE A 119 18.24 4.78 -7.41
CA PHE A 119 17.74 5.76 -6.46
C PHE A 119 16.37 6.36 -6.84
N TYR A 120 16.01 6.35 -8.12
CA TYR A 120 14.70 6.79 -8.59
C TYR A 120 13.55 5.90 -8.08
N LEU A 121 13.82 4.63 -7.74
CA LEU A 121 12.80 3.70 -7.25
C LEU A 121 12.18 4.12 -5.91
N PHE A 122 12.95 4.82 -5.08
CA PHE A 122 12.45 5.40 -3.82
C PHE A 122 11.35 6.44 -4.05
N ASN A 123 11.32 7.11 -5.22
CA ASN A 123 10.25 8.05 -5.52
C ASN A 123 8.91 7.33 -5.70
N TYR A 124 8.92 6.15 -6.32
CA TYR A 124 7.72 5.33 -6.43
C TYR A 124 7.30 4.78 -5.07
N ALA A 125 8.26 4.37 -4.24
CA ALA A 125 7.99 3.93 -2.88
C ALA A 125 7.54 5.05 -1.93
N ALA A 126 7.80 6.32 -2.24
CA ALA A 126 7.32 7.43 -1.43
C ALA A 126 5.83 7.76 -1.69
N VAL A 127 5.32 7.43 -2.88
CA VAL A 127 3.98 7.83 -3.38
C VAL A 127 2.88 6.80 -3.10
N ILE A 128 3.22 5.69 -2.43
CA ILE A 128 2.27 4.62 -2.05
C ILE A 128 1.19 5.16 -1.13
#